data_AF-A0A3M1THN7-F1
#
_entry.id   AF-A0A3M1THN7-F1
#
_cell.length_a   1.000
_cell.length_b   1.000
_cell.length_c   1.000
_cell.angle_alpha   90.00
_cell.angle_beta   90.00
_cell.angle_gamma   90.00
#
_symmetry.space_group_name_H-M   'P 1'
#
loop_
_entity.id
_entity.type
_entity.pdbx_description
1 polymer ?
#
loop_
_entity_poly.entity_id
_entity_poly.type
_entity_poly.pdbx_seq_one_letter_code
_entity_poly.pdbx_strand_id
1 'polypeptide(L)'
;MTDLEILRRTIARELETINQYEADAARAEDPRVKKFLSHLAWEEKEHVSEGMAMLRLLDSRQRELDGRGTHFLEEAVEAEVAASGARTAAASPPAQGGAPSGETAVIKPPKEPHADGSPVAAFFSGRNEFTVGCLRGGRRNDDHGPLGKERMEP
;
A
#
# COMPACT_ATOMS: atom_id res chain seq x y z
N MET A 1 7.93 28.11 -1.18
CA MET A 1 7.17 26.91 -1.56
C MET A 1 5.86 26.97 -0.81
N THR A 2 4.74 26.87 -1.51
CA THR A 2 3.39 26.86 -0.91
C THR A 2 3.05 25.48 -0.35
N ASP A 3 2.06 25.40 0.54
CA ASP A 3 1.61 24.11 1.09
C ASP A 3 1.11 23.17 0.00
N LEU A 4 0.46 23.70 -1.04
CA LEU A 4 0.04 22.91 -2.21
C LEU A 4 1.24 22.37 -3.00
N GLU A 5 2.30 23.16 -3.17
CA GLU A 5 3.54 22.70 -3.83
C GLU A 5 4.23 21.62 -2.98
N ILE A 6 4.25 21.78 -1.66
CA ILE A 6 4.81 20.78 -0.74
C ILE A 6 4.03 19.47 -0.89
N LEU A 7 2.71 19.53 -0.80
CA LEU A 7 1.85 18.35 -0.85
C LEU A 7 1.95 17.61 -2.18
N ARG A 8 1.92 18.33 -3.31
CA ARG A 8 2.09 17.72 -4.64
C ARG A 8 3.45 17.06 -4.79
N ARG A 9 4.51 17.69 -4.27
CA ARG A 9 5.86 17.10 -4.29
C ARG A 9 5.95 15.86 -3.40
N THR A 10 5.31 15.86 -2.23
CA THR A 10 5.26 14.69 -1.34
C THR A 10 4.54 13.53 -2.04
N ILE A 11 3.34 13.76 -2.59
CA ILE A 11 2.59 12.72 -3.35
C ILE A 11 3.44 12.16 -4.50
N ALA A 12 4.12 13.03 -5.26
CA ALA A 12 5.00 12.60 -6.35
C ALA A 12 6.15 11.71 -5.84
N ARG A 13 6.70 12.01 -4.66
CA ARG A 13 7.74 11.20 -4.05
C ARG A 13 7.22 9.84 -3.61
N GLU A 14 6.05 9.77 -3.01
CA GLU A 14 5.48 8.47 -2.61
C GLU A 14 5.18 7.59 -3.83
N LEU A 15 4.72 8.16 -4.94
CA LEU A 15 4.55 7.42 -6.21
C LEU A 15 5.89 6.90 -6.76
N GLU A 16 6.95 7.69 -6.69
CA GLU A 16 8.30 7.25 -7.06
C GLU A 16 8.78 6.11 -6.15
N THR A 17 8.58 6.25 -4.84
CA THR A 17 8.93 5.25 -3.84
C THR A 17 8.20 3.92 -4.06
N ILE A 18 6.90 3.95 -4.36
CA ILE A 18 6.12 2.76 -4.71
C ILE A 18 6.77 2.02 -5.89
N ASN A 19 7.04 2.73 -6.99
CA ASN A 19 7.65 2.15 -8.17
C ASN A 19 9.02 1.53 -7.87
N GLN A 20 9.84 2.22 -7.09
CA GLN A 20 11.17 1.75 -6.70
C GLN A 20 11.08 0.48 -5.85
N TYR A 21 10.24 0.47 -4.82
CA TYR A 21 10.10 -0.69 -3.92
C TYR A 21 9.48 -1.90 -4.62
N GLU A 22 8.50 -1.71 -5.50
CA GLU A 22 7.95 -2.83 -6.29
C GLU A 22 8.99 -3.42 -7.25
N ALA A 23 9.77 -2.58 -7.93
CA ALA A 23 10.84 -3.03 -8.82
C ALA A 23 11.95 -3.77 -8.07
N ASP A 24 12.36 -3.26 -6.91
CA ASP A 24 13.37 -3.90 -6.07
C ASP A 24 12.85 -5.19 -5.43
N ALA A 25 11.59 -5.23 -5.01
CA ALA A 25 10.95 -6.46 -4.52
C ALA A 25 10.95 -7.55 -5.61
N ALA A 26 10.68 -7.20 -6.87
CA ALA A 26 10.70 -8.13 -7.99
C ALA A 26 12.10 -8.71 -8.24
N ARG A 27 13.15 -7.93 -7.99
CA ARG A 27 14.56 -8.31 -8.18
C ARG A 27 15.20 -8.99 -6.95
N ALA A 28 14.60 -8.83 -5.77
CA ALA A 28 15.16 -9.36 -4.53
C ALA A 28 15.17 -10.90 -4.50
N GLU A 29 16.34 -11.45 -4.14
CA GLU A 29 16.55 -12.90 -4.01
C GLU A 29 16.12 -13.43 -2.63
N ASP A 30 16.41 -12.69 -1.56
CA ASP A 30 16.00 -13.09 -0.20
C ASP A 30 14.48 -12.88 -0.02
N PRO A 31 13.71 -13.93 0.32
CA PRO A 31 12.26 -13.82 0.46
C PRO A 31 11.81 -12.87 1.57
N ARG A 32 12.63 -12.63 2.60
CA ARG A 32 12.35 -11.67 3.67
C ARG A 32 12.46 -10.24 3.17
N VAL A 33 13.47 -9.97 2.33
CA VAL A 33 13.68 -8.65 1.72
C VAL A 33 12.54 -8.35 0.74
N LYS A 34 12.14 -9.33 -0.09
CA LYS A 34 10.97 -9.21 -0.96
C LYS A 34 9.71 -8.85 -0.18
N LYS A 35 9.42 -9.60 0.90
CA LYS A 35 8.25 -9.35 1.75
C LYS A 35 8.29 -7.95 2.39
N PHE A 36 9.46 -7.53 2.87
CA PHE A 36 9.65 -6.21 3.46
C PHE A 36 9.39 -5.08 2.46
N LEU A 37 10.00 -5.14 1.27
CA LEU A 37 9.82 -4.13 0.23
C LEU A 37 8.38 -4.08 -0.30
N SER A 38 7.73 -5.23 -0.48
CA SER A 38 6.31 -5.27 -0.86
C SER A 38 5.40 -4.68 0.22
N HIS A 39 5.74 -4.85 1.50
CA HIS A 39 5.01 -4.22 2.59
C HIS A 39 5.20 -2.70 2.60
N LEU A 40 6.42 -2.21 2.44
CA LEU A 40 6.68 -0.77 2.33
C LEU A 40 5.92 -0.15 1.14
N ALA A 41 5.98 -0.78 -0.04
CA ALA A 41 5.24 -0.31 -1.21
C ALA A 41 3.72 -0.23 -0.98
N TRP A 42 3.18 -1.08 -0.09
CA TRP A 42 1.78 -1.00 0.31
C TRP A 42 1.50 0.20 1.21
N GLU A 43 2.34 0.44 2.22
CA GLU A 43 2.19 1.60 3.13
C GLU A 43 2.27 2.93 2.37
N GLU A 44 3.19 3.05 1.40
CA GLU A 44 3.28 4.29 0.62
C GLU A 44 2.02 4.56 -0.24
N LYS A 45 1.26 3.54 -0.62
CA LYS A 45 -0.04 3.73 -1.30
C LYS A 45 -1.07 4.34 -0.35
N GLU A 46 -1.01 4.02 0.94
CA GLU A 46 -1.84 4.67 1.95
C GLU A 46 -1.46 6.15 2.08
N HIS A 47 -0.16 6.48 2.11
CA HIS A 47 0.31 7.86 2.13
C HIS A 47 -0.10 8.65 0.87
N VAL A 48 -0.07 8.04 -0.33
CA VAL A 48 -0.60 8.67 -1.56
C VAL A 48 -2.08 8.99 -1.41
N SER A 49 -2.87 8.05 -0.86
CA SER A 49 -4.31 8.23 -0.66
C SER A 49 -4.61 9.38 0.30
N GLU A 50 -3.93 9.42 1.45
CA GLU A 50 -4.06 10.49 2.45
C GLU A 50 -3.62 11.85 1.89
N GLY A 51 -2.49 11.89 1.18
CA GLY A 51 -1.99 13.09 0.52
C GLY A 51 -2.98 13.63 -0.52
N MET A 52 -3.57 12.74 -1.33
CA MET A 52 -4.57 13.13 -2.33
C MET A 52 -5.86 13.65 -1.67
N ALA A 53 -6.30 13.04 -0.56
CA ALA A 53 -7.44 13.52 0.21
C ALA A 53 -7.19 14.95 0.74
N MET A 54 -6.00 15.21 1.29
CA MET A 54 -5.60 16.55 1.73
C MET A 54 -5.53 17.53 0.55
N LEU A 55 -5.04 17.10 -0.61
CA LEU A 55 -4.91 17.96 -1.78
C LEU A 55 -6.28 18.41 -2.28
N ARG A 56 -7.26 17.50 -2.36
CA ARG A 56 -8.65 17.82 -2.68
C ARG A 56 -9.27 18.79 -1.69
N LEU A 57 -8.94 18.68 -0.41
CA LEU A 57 -9.45 19.57 0.62
C LEU A 57 -8.99 21.01 0.36
N LEU A 58 -7.70 21.20 0.06
CA LEU A 58 -7.04 22.50 -0.08
C LEU A 58 -7.12 23.10 -1.49
N ASP A 59 -7.27 22.29 -2.53
CA ASP A 59 -7.34 22.72 -3.93
C ASP A 59 -8.73 22.43 -4.51
N SER A 60 -9.58 23.47 -4.58
CA SER A 60 -10.94 23.37 -5.12
C SER A 60 -10.98 22.92 -6.58
N ARG A 61 -9.98 23.28 -7.39
CA ARG A 61 -9.91 22.88 -8.80
C ARG A 61 -9.55 21.41 -8.93
N GLN A 62 -8.59 20.92 -8.14
CA GLN A 62 -8.28 19.48 -8.13
C GLN A 62 -9.51 18.66 -7.72
N ARG A 63 -10.24 19.10 -6.69
CA ARG A 63 -11.49 18.44 -6.27
C ARG A 63 -12.57 18.41 -7.36
N GLU A 64 -12.72 19.48 -8.14
CA GLU A 64 -13.66 19.51 -9.27
C GLU A 64 -13.21 18.51 -10.37
N LEU A 65 -11.92 18.51 -10.72
CA LEU A 65 -11.37 17.63 -11.74
C LEU A 65 -11.50 16.15 -11.36
N ASP A 66 -11.28 15.81 -10.09
CA ASP A 66 -11.41 14.42 -9.62
C ASP A 66 -12.85 13.90 -9.75
N GLY A 67 -13.85 14.77 -9.55
CA GLY A 67 -15.26 14.43 -9.80
C GLY A 67 -15.59 14.19 -11.29
N ARG A 68 -14.71 14.63 -12.19
CA ARG A 68 -14.80 14.45 -13.65
C ARG A 68 -13.70 13.53 -14.20
N GLY A 69 -12.95 12.87 -13.32
CA GLY A 69 -11.67 12.22 -13.64
C GLY A 69 -11.77 11.05 -14.62
N THR A 70 -12.97 10.59 -14.93
CA THR A 70 -13.22 9.52 -15.90
C THR A 70 -13.41 10.01 -17.32
N HIS A 71 -13.54 11.32 -17.59
CA HIS A 71 -13.86 11.83 -18.93
C HIS A 71 -12.93 11.28 -20.04
N PHE A 72 -11.61 11.32 -19.81
CA PHE A 72 -10.66 10.75 -20.77
C PHE A 72 -10.75 9.22 -20.87
N LEU A 73 -11.02 8.54 -19.74
CA LEU A 73 -11.16 7.08 -19.71
C LEU A 73 -12.44 6.62 -20.43
N GLU A 74 -13.54 7.34 -20.27
CA GLU A 74 -14.80 7.09 -20.97
C GLU A 74 -14.58 7.20 -22.47
N GLU A 75 -13.98 8.30 -22.94
CA GLU A 75 -13.62 8.48 -24.35
C GLU A 75 -12.68 7.37 -24.85
N ALA A 76 -11.64 7.01 -24.07
CA ALA A 76 -10.69 5.98 -24.45
C ALA A 76 -11.32 4.58 -24.50
N VAL A 77 -12.18 4.25 -23.55
CA VAL A 77 -12.90 2.97 -23.49
C VAL A 77 -13.92 2.88 -24.63
N GLU A 78 -14.65 3.96 -24.92
CA GLU A 78 -15.56 4.01 -26.07
C GLU A 78 -14.81 3.78 -27.40
N ALA A 79 -13.64 4.40 -27.56
CA ALA A 79 -12.79 4.18 -28.74
C ALA A 79 -12.30 2.72 -28.84
N GLU A 80 -11.86 2.11 -27.74
CA GLU A 80 -11.43 0.71 -27.70
C GLU A 80 -12.59 -0.27 -27.99
N VAL A 81 -13.78 -0.01 -27.44
CA VAL A 81 -14.99 -0.81 -27.70
C VAL A 81 -15.40 -0.72 -29.17
N ALA A 82 -15.37 0.49 -29.76
CA ALA A 82 -15.64 0.68 -31.19
C ALA A 82 -14.61 -0.07 -32.07
N ALA A 83 -13.33 0.00 -31.72
CA ALA A 83 -12.27 -0.72 -32.41
C ALA A 83 -12.40 -2.24 -32.25
N SER A 84 -12.85 -2.73 -31.09
CA SER A 84 -13.10 -4.15 -30.82
C SER A 84 -14.31 -4.69 -31.60
N GLY A 85 -15.41 -3.94 -31.66
CA GLY A 85 -16.60 -4.32 -32.44
C GLY A 85 -16.37 -4.40 -33.94
N ALA A 86 -15.50 -3.55 -34.49
CA ALA A 86 -15.07 -3.65 -35.89
C ALA A 86 -14.24 -4.92 -36.17
N ARG A 87 -13.48 -5.41 -35.18
CA ARG A 87 -12.67 -6.64 -35.29
C ARG A 87 -13.51 -7.92 -35.24
N THR A 88 -14.66 -7.93 -34.55
CA THR A 88 -15.56 -9.09 -34.52
C THR A 88 -16.47 -9.21 -35.74
N ALA A 89 -16.86 -8.09 -36.37
CA ALA A 89 -17.65 -8.11 -37.61
C ALA A 89 -16.88 -8.67 -38.83
N ALA A 90 -15.54 -8.64 -38.81
CA ALA A 90 -14.70 -9.16 -39.88
C ALA A 90 -14.41 -10.68 -39.79
N ALA A 91 -14.85 -11.35 -38.71
CA ALA A 91 -14.58 -12.77 -38.49
C ALA A 91 -15.87 -13.60 -38.46
N SER A 92 -16.48 -13.81 -39.63
CA SER A 92 -17.42 -14.91 -39.86
C SER A 92 -16.87 -15.82 -40.96
N PRO A 93 -16.36 -17.02 -40.65
CA PRO A 93 -16.06 -18.02 -41.68
C PRO A 93 -17.35 -18.69 -42.17
N PRO A 94 -17.43 -19.15 -43.44
CA PRO A 94 -18.60 -19.86 -43.92
C PRO A 94 -18.73 -21.22 -43.22
N ALA A 95 -19.93 -21.50 -42.72
CA ALA A 95 -20.28 -22.77 -42.11
C ALA A 95 -20.16 -23.91 -43.13
N GLN A 96 -19.33 -24.92 -42.82
CA GLN A 96 -19.43 -26.25 -43.41
C GLN A 96 -19.67 -27.25 -42.28
N GLY A 97 -20.72 -28.05 -42.46
CA GLY A 97 -21.28 -28.94 -41.46
C GLY A 97 -20.45 -30.18 -41.18
N GLY A 98 -20.74 -30.77 -40.01
CA GLY A 98 -20.23 -32.06 -39.58
C GLY A 98 -20.25 -32.19 -38.06
N ALA A 99 -21.37 -32.67 -37.52
CA ALA A 99 -21.41 -33.29 -36.19
C ALA A 99 -20.90 -34.75 -36.30
N PRO A 100 -20.58 -35.51 -35.22
CA PRO A 100 -20.99 -35.24 -33.84
C PRO A 100 -20.00 -35.63 -32.70
N SER A 101 -20.46 -35.32 -31.47
CA SER A 101 -20.24 -36.02 -30.20
C SER A 101 -18.87 -36.01 -29.52
N GLY A 102 -18.80 -35.30 -28.39
CA GLY A 102 -17.73 -35.39 -27.40
C GLY A 102 -18.09 -34.66 -26.12
N GLU A 103 -18.68 -35.40 -25.18
CA GLU A 103 -18.98 -35.01 -23.80
C GLU A 103 -17.76 -34.41 -23.10
N THR A 104 -17.88 -33.21 -22.52
CA THR A 104 -16.92 -32.71 -21.52
C THR A 104 -17.62 -31.92 -20.42
N ALA A 105 -17.21 -32.25 -19.20
CA ALA A 105 -17.87 -31.98 -17.94
C ALA A 105 -17.85 -30.49 -17.53
N VAL A 106 -18.95 -30.07 -16.92
CA VAL A 106 -19.05 -28.80 -16.18
C VAL A 106 -18.16 -28.88 -14.94
N ILE A 107 -16.98 -28.27 -14.99
CA ILE A 107 -16.18 -28.00 -13.80
C ILE A 107 -16.76 -26.74 -13.15
N LYS A 108 -17.51 -26.95 -12.06
CA LYS A 108 -17.98 -25.89 -11.17
C LYS A 108 -16.78 -25.28 -10.45
N PRO A 109 -16.66 -23.95 -10.33
CA PRO A 109 -15.58 -23.34 -9.56
C PRO A 109 -15.63 -23.77 -8.09
N PRO A 110 -14.48 -23.99 -7.43
CA PRO A 110 -14.45 -24.40 -6.04
C PRO A 110 -15.09 -23.33 -5.15
N LYS A 111 -15.99 -23.77 -4.27
CA LYS A 111 -16.56 -22.93 -3.22
C LYS A 111 -15.45 -22.57 -2.23
N GLU A 112 -15.33 -21.28 -1.92
CA GLU A 112 -14.50 -20.79 -0.81
C GLU A 112 -14.88 -21.52 0.50
N PRO A 113 -13.91 -21.98 1.30
CA PRO A 113 -14.22 -22.49 2.63
C PRO A 113 -14.69 -21.31 3.49
N HIS A 114 -15.95 -21.40 3.89
CA HIS A 114 -16.54 -20.59 4.94
C HIS A 114 -15.64 -20.60 6.18
N ALA A 115 -15.45 -19.41 6.75
CA ALA A 115 -14.78 -19.20 8.02
C ALA A 115 -15.59 -19.89 9.14
N ASP A 116 -15.21 -21.12 9.48
CA ASP A 116 -15.64 -21.73 10.73
C ASP A 116 -14.82 -21.13 11.87
N GLY A 117 -15.49 -20.31 12.67
CA GLY A 117 -14.98 -19.83 13.94
C GLY A 117 -14.83 -20.97 14.94
N SER A 118 -13.60 -21.28 15.34
CA SER A 118 -13.27 -21.71 16.70
C SER A 118 -11.76 -21.68 16.96
N PRO A 119 -11.35 -21.51 18.24
CA PRO A 119 -10.13 -20.82 18.59
C PRO A 119 -8.92 -21.75 18.56
N VAL A 120 -7.86 -21.36 17.85
CA VAL A 120 -6.54 -21.94 18.12
C VAL A 120 -6.00 -21.32 19.39
N ALA A 121 -6.01 -22.16 20.42
CA ALA A 121 -5.54 -21.90 21.76
C ALA A 121 -4.13 -21.31 21.78
N ALA A 122 -3.94 -20.41 22.74
CA ALA A 122 -2.68 -19.84 23.16
C ALA A 122 -1.64 -20.94 23.44
N PHE A 123 -0.53 -20.90 22.72
CA PHE A 123 0.71 -21.52 23.19
C PHE A 123 1.92 -20.89 22.51
N PHE A 124 2.37 -19.74 23.02
CA PHE A 124 3.79 -19.38 23.11
C PHE A 124 3.92 -18.27 24.15
N SER A 125 3.91 -18.70 25.42
CA SER A 125 4.46 -17.89 26.51
C SER A 125 5.98 -17.96 26.37
N GLY A 126 6.56 -16.91 25.81
CA GLY A 126 8.00 -16.75 25.62
C GLY A 126 8.32 -15.27 25.49
N ARG A 127 8.56 -14.63 26.63
CA ARG A 127 9.04 -13.24 26.74
C ARG A 127 10.21 -13.00 25.79
N ASN A 128 10.04 -12.11 24.82
CA ASN A 128 11.15 -11.35 24.25
C ASN A 128 10.78 -9.87 24.33
N GLU A 129 11.13 -9.28 25.48
CA GLU A 129 11.25 -7.84 25.66
C GLU A 129 12.41 -7.33 24.80
N PHE A 130 12.12 -6.82 23.61
CA PHE A 130 13.01 -5.89 22.92
C PHE A 130 12.28 -4.54 22.76
N THR A 131 12.06 -3.89 23.90
CA THR A 131 11.86 -2.45 23.95
C THR A 131 13.19 -1.82 24.36
N VAL A 132 13.86 -1.17 23.41
CA VAL A 132 14.96 -0.24 23.66
C VAL A 132 14.52 1.04 22.95
N GLY A 133 14.35 2.21 23.55
CA GLY A 133 14.57 2.65 24.92
C GLY A 133 14.53 4.18 24.87
N CYS A 134 13.41 4.79 25.22
CA CYS A 134 13.36 6.21 25.54
C CYS A 134 14.15 6.41 26.83
N LEU A 135 15.40 6.91 26.75
CA LEU A 135 16.12 7.41 27.92
C LEU A 135 15.49 8.73 28.38
N ARG A 136 14.47 8.61 29.23
CA ARG A 136 14.05 9.67 30.15
C ARG A 136 14.77 9.44 31.47
N GLY A 137 15.57 10.43 31.85
CA GLY A 137 16.43 10.39 33.03
C GLY A 137 15.68 10.23 34.34
N GLY A 138 16.43 9.83 35.35
CA GLY A 138 16.04 10.01 36.75
C GLY A 138 16.36 8.82 37.65
N ARG A 139 16.93 9.16 38.81
CA ARG A 139 17.20 8.37 40.03
C ARG A 139 18.66 7.85 40.12
N ARG A 140 19.37 7.98 41.23
CA ARG A 140 18.96 7.88 42.66
C ARG A 140 19.93 8.63 43.59
N ASN A 141 19.37 9.49 44.45
CA ASN A 141 19.40 9.43 45.92
C ASN A 141 20.48 8.67 46.73
N ASP A 142 20.98 9.41 47.72
CA ASP A 142 21.25 9.09 49.15
C ASP A 142 22.65 8.58 49.61
N ASP A 143 23.38 9.53 50.22
CA ASP A 143 23.75 9.59 51.66
C ASP A 143 25.22 9.53 52.16
N HIS A 144 25.48 10.49 53.07
CA HIS A 144 26.47 10.56 54.18
C HIS A 144 27.97 10.97 53.99
N GLY A 145 28.21 12.30 53.94
CA GLY A 145 29.08 13.17 54.79
C GLY A 145 30.61 12.93 54.99
N PRO A 146 31.36 13.80 55.71
CA PRO A 146 31.10 15.21 56.08
C PRO A 146 32.32 16.18 55.95
N LEU A 147 32.10 17.46 56.31
CA LEU A 147 33.06 18.51 56.75
C LEU A 147 33.91 19.28 55.70
N GLY A 148 33.74 20.61 55.67
CA GLY A 148 34.66 21.55 55.02
C GLY A 148 34.16 23.00 55.06
N LYS A 149 34.57 23.75 56.07
CA LYS A 149 34.15 25.13 56.39
C LYS A 149 34.75 26.21 55.46
N GLU A 150 33.98 27.29 55.31
CA GLU A 150 34.38 28.72 55.30
C GLU A 150 35.21 29.34 54.15
N ARG A 151 34.57 30.33 53.49
CA ARG A 151 34.97 31.76 53.35
C ARG A 151 36.33 32.09 52.72
N MET A 152 36.34 32.83 51.59
CA MET A 152 36.94 34.17 51.46
C MET A 152 36.77 34.74 50.04
N GLU A 153 36.29 35.99 49.94
CA GLU A 153 36.30 36.88 48.77
C GLU A 153 37.73 37.37 48.46
N PRO A 154 37.90 38.11 47.35
CA PRO A 154 38.61 39.39 47.41
C PRO A 154 37.69 40.60 47.19
#